data_AF-A0A1D2AIA0-F1
#
_entry.id   AF-A0A1D2AIA0-F1
#
_cell.length_a   1.000
_cell.length_b   1.000
_cell.length_c   1.000
_cell.angle_alpha   90.00
_cell.angle_beta   90.00
_cell.angle_gamma   90.00
#
_symmetry.space_group_name_H-M   'P 1'
#
loop_
_entity.id
_entity.type
_entity.pdbx_description
1 polymer ?
#
loop_
_entity_poly.entity_id
_entity_poly.type
_entity_poly.pdbx_seq_one_letter_code
_entity_poly.pdbx_strand_id
1 'polypeptide(L)'
;QYLHFESYHPYSQKKNIPYRQFLRLKQICSDNKDFSKHAQDMTTDFLNRGYPHSLVTDALKKSSETHRESLLKPVPKTGRSDIVFATRYFKPLSNCRSVLNCHINILHTDDKLKEIFPQAPVVAFRRQNNFRNSLVSSHVNKPTPGCTPCKKTRCQTCRFILPCTEVSGHASIFK
;
A
#
# COMPACT_ATOMS: atom_id res chain seq x y z
N GLN A 1 5.17 8.65 -2.83
CA GLN A 1 4.39 9.45 -1.87
C GLN A 1 4.29 8.68 -0.54
N TYR A 2 4.64 9.29 0.59
CA TYR A 2 4.62 8.63 1.91
C TYR A 2 3.21 8.54 2.50
N LEU A 3 2.99 7.54 3.36
CA LEU A 3 1.73 7.39 4.11
C LEU A 3 1.56 8.58 5.06
N HIS A 4 0.34 9.14 5.19
CA HIS A 4 0.03 10.14 6.21
C HIS A 4 0.19 9.55 7.61
N PHE A 5 0.67 10.32 8.60
CA PHE A 5 0.93 9.78 9.94
C PHE A 5 -0.33 9.28 10.65
N GLU A 6 -1.48 9.89 10.38
CA GLU A 6 -2.78 9.49 10.97
C GLU A 6 -3.52 8.43 10.14
N SER A 7 -2.96 8.00 9.01
CA SER A 7 -3.59 7.01 8.15
C SER A 7 -3.82 5.66 8.87
N TYR A 8 -4.81 4.89 8.38
CA TYR A 8 -5.24 3.61 8.96
C TYR A 8 -4.27 2.46 8.67
N HIS A 9 -3.09 2.54 9.29
CA HIS A 9 -1.99 1.57 9.15
C HIS A 9 -1.39 1.26 10.52
N PRO A 10 -0.67 0.13 10.66
CA PRO A 10 0.06 -0.19 11.88
C PRO A 10 0.97 0.97 12.30
N TYR A 11 0.91 1.34 13.58
CA TYR A 11 1.74 2.42 14.10
C TYR A 11 3.23 2.14 13.90
N SER A 12 3.66 0.90 14.16
CA SER A 12 5.05 0.45 13.96
C SER A 12 5.52 0.66 12.51
N GLN A 13 4.65 0.40 11.53
CA GLN A 13 4.98 0.63 10.12
C GLN A 13 5.22 2.11 9.86
N LYS A 14 4.28 2.98 10.26
CA LYS A 14 4.41 4.44 10.07
C LYS A 14 5.65 5.00 10.77
N LYS A 15 5.84 4.66 12.05
CA LYS A 15 7.00 5.08 12.85
C LYS A 15 8.34 4.72 12.19
N ASN A 16 8.43 3.58 11.53
CA ASN A 16 9.67 3.09 10.93
C ASN A 16 9.94 3.63 9.52
N ILE A 17 8.94 4.24 8.84
CA ILE A 17 9.11 4.73 7.47
C ILE A 17 10.23 5.78 7.39
N PRO A 18 10.26 6.86 8.21
CA PRO A 18 11.28 7.89 8.08
C PRO A 18 12.71 7.33 8.16
N TYR A 19 12.99 6.54 9.19
CA TYR A 19 14.32 5.94 9.38
C TYR A 19 14.74 5.07 8.19
N ARG A 20 13.82 4.23 7.69
CA ARG A 20 14.10 3.37 6.53
C ARG A 20 14.36 4.16 5.25
N GLN A 21 13.65 5.27 5.05
CA GLN A 21 13.84 6.11 3.87
C GLN A 21 15.15 6.88 3.94
N PHE A 22 15.53 7.41 5.11
CA PHE A 22 16.83 8.05 5.27
C PHE A 22 18.00 7.08 5.10
N LEU A 23 17.90 5.84 5.61
CA LEU A 23 18.92 4.82 5.35
C LEU A 23 19.05 4.51 3.85
N ARG A 24 17.92 4.41 3.15
CA ARG A 24 17.93 4.22 1.69
C ARG A 24 18.57 5.41 0.99
N LEU A 25 18.29 6.63 1.43
CA LEU A 25 18.91 7.83 0.89
C LEU A 25 20.44 7.80 1.12
N LYS A 26 20.88 7.42 2.33
CA LYS A 26 22.31 7.27 2.68
C LYS A 26 23.02 6.20 1.84
N GLN A 27 22.32 5.13 1.45
CA GLN A 27 22.85 4.14 0.51
C GLN A 27 23.05 4.71 -0.90
N ILE A 28 22.07 5.48 -1.39
CA ILE A 28 22.05 6.03 -2.75
C ILE A 28 23.09 7.14 -2.91
N CYS A 29 23.15 8.09 -1.96
CA CYS A 29 24.07 9.21 -2.03
C CYS A 29 25.51 8.78 -1.72
N SER A 30 26.42 9.00 -2.65
CA SER A 30 27.86 8.77 -2.43
C SER A 30 28.52 9.95 -1.69
N ASP A 31 28.06 11.17 -1.93
CA ASP A 31 28.51 12.38 -1.22
C ASP A 31 27.56 12.74 -0.06
N ASN A 32 28.15 13.22 1.03
CA ASN A 32 27.44 13.73 2.20
C ASN A 32 26.70 15.05 1.91
N LYS A 33 27.18 15.88 0.95
CA LYS A 33 26.47 17.11 0.55
C LYS A 33 25.12 16.78 -0.10
N ASP A 34 25.12 15.86 -1.05
CA ASP A 34 23.91 15.38 -1.71
C ASP A 34 22.94 14.72 -0.73
N PHE A 35 23.48 13.90 0.18
CA PHE A 35 22.68 13.30 1.27
C PHE A 35 22.00 14.38 2.10
N SER A 36 22.73 15.41 2.53
CA SER A 36 22.20 16.48 3.38
C SER A 36 21.09 17.27 2.68
N LYS A 37 21.28 17.60 1.40
CA LYS A 37 20.28 18.29 0.58
C LYS A 37 18.99 17.46 0.47
N HIS A 38 19.09 16.21 0.04
CA HIS A 38 17.91 15.35 -0.12
C HIS A 38 17.27 14.97 1.21
N ALA A 39 18.03 14.91 2.31
CA ALA A 39 17.49 14.66 3.63
C ALA A 39 16.62 15.84 4.11
N GLN A 40 16.97 17.09 3.77
CA GLN A 40 16.14 18.26 4.06
C GLN A 40 14.83 18.23 3.27
N ASP A 41 14.88 17.92 1.97
CA ASP A 41 13.68 17.77 1.14
C ASP A 41 12.76 16.68 1.71
N MET A 42 13.32 15.51 2.04
CA MET A 42 12.59 14.39 2.62
C MET A 42 12.02 14.71 4.01
N THR A 43 12.73 15.51 4.82
CA THR A 43 12.22 15.98 6.11
C THR A 43 10.97 16.84 5.92
N THR A 44 11.02 17.79 4.99
CA THR A 44 9.87 18.64 4.63
C THR A 44 8.68 17.79 4.17
N ASP A 45 8.91 16.79 3.32
CA ASP A 45 7.87 15.85 2.88
C ASP A 45 7.20 15.09 4.03
N PHE A 46 7.98 14.65 5.03
CA PHE A 46 7.43 13.97 6.21
C PHE A 46 6.64 14.91 7.11
N LEU A 47 7.11 16.14 7.33
CA LEU A 47 6.37 17.14 8.11
C LEU A 47 5.03 17.48 7.44
N ASN A 48 5.03 17.66 6.11
CA ASN A 48 3.81 17.87 5.32
C ASN A 48 2.85 16.67 5.37
N ARG A 49 3.32 15.49 5.76
CA ARG A 49 2.51 14.27 5.96
C ARG A 49 2.04 14.08 7.40
N GLY A 50 2.26 15.07 8.26
CA GLY A 50 1.85 15.06 9.67
C GLY A 50 2.73 14.19 10.56
N TYR A 51 3.95 13.83 10.13
CA TYR A 51 4.87 13.11 11.03
C TYR A 51 5.37 14.03 12.15
N PRO A 52 5.44 13.56 13.41
CA PRO A 52 5.98 14.35 14.50
C PRO A 52 7.43 14.76 14.22
N HIS A 53 7.75 16.03 14.47
CA HIS A 53 9.08 16.58 14.20
C HIS A 53 10.18 15.79 14.89
N SER A 54 10.01 15.47 16.18
CA SER A 54 10.97 14.68 16.97
C SER A 54 11.27 13.31 16.35
N LEU A 55 10.26 12.65 15.80
CA LEU A 55 10.41 11.33 15.18
C LEU A 55 11.21 11.42 13.88
N VAL A 56 11.02 12.47 13.09
CA VAL A 56 11.76 12.68 11.84
C VAL A 56 13.21 13.09 12.14
N THR A 57 13.44 13.98 13.10
CA THR A 57 14.80 14.39 13.50
C THR A 57 15.60 13.24 14.10
N ASP A 58 14.98 12.41 14.94
CA ASP A 58 15.62 11.23 15.51
C ASP A 58 15.99 10.22 14.42
N ALA A 59 15.10 10.02 13.45
CA ALA A 59 15.35 9.15 12.31
C ALA A 59 16.50 9.66 11.46
N LEU A 60 16.54 10.97 11.18
CA LEU A 60 17.61 11.61 10.43
C LEU A 60 18.95 11.47 11.19
N LYS A 61 18.98 11.82 12.48
CA LYS A 61 20.19 11.70 13.32
C LYS A 61 20.76 10.28 13.27
N LYS A 62 19.94 9.27 13.55
CA LYS A 62 20.36 7.85 13.53
C LYS A 62 20.88 7.42 12.15
N SER A 63 20.23 7.88 11.08
CA SER A 63 20.66 7.54 9.72
C SER A 63 21.98 8.22 9.32
N SER A 64 22.22 9.44 9.80
CA SER A 64 23.46 10.19 9.56
C SER A 64 24.66 9.55 10.25
N GLU A 65 24.45 9.01 11.45
CA GLU A 65 25.45 8.24 12.22
C GLU A 65 25.78 6.87 11.59
N THR A 66 24.95 6.39 10.66
CA THR A 66 25.16 5.09 10.02
C THR A 66 26.14 5.21 8.85
N HIS A 67 27.20 4.38 8.88
CA HIS A 67 28.21 4.32 7.82
C HIS A 67 27.67 3.69 6.53
N ARG A 68 27.89 4.35 5.39
CA ARG A 68 27.41 3.87 4.09
C ARG A 68 27.99 2.50 3.72
N GLU A 69 29.25 2.22 4.05
CA GLU A 69 29.87 0.93 3.72
C GLU A 69 29.15 -0.24 4.40
N SER A 70 28.60 -0.02 5.60
CA SER A 70 27.82 -1.04 6.31
C SER A 70 26.50 -1.35 5.60
N LEU A 71 25.91 -0.34 4.97
CA LEU A 71 24.61 -0.45 4.30
C LEU A 71 24.69 -1.11 2.92
N LEU A 72 25.86 -1.11 2.28
CA LEU A 72 26.07 -1.79 0.99
C LEU A 72 26.34 -3.30 1.15
N LYS A 73 26.69 -3.75 2.36
CA LYS A 73 26.99 -5.15 2.61
C LYS A 73 25.68 -5.95 2.71
N PRO A 74 25.55 -7.08 2.02
CA PRO A 74 24.40 -7.95 2.19
C PRO A 74 24.39 -8.53 3.60
N VAL A 75 23.24 -8.44 4.27
CA VAL A 75 23.04 -9.05 5.59
C VAL A 75 22.71 -10.53 5.40
N PRO A 76 23.39 -11.47 6.08
CA PRO A 76 23.09 -12.89 5.98
C PRO A 76 21.65 -13.13 6.43
N LYS A 77 20.87 -13.83 5.60
CA LYS A 77 19.53 -14.26 5.98
C LYS A 77 19.66 -15.38 7.00
N THR A 78 19.22 -15.15 8.23
CA THR A 78 19.01 -16.25 9.18
C THR A 78 17.91 -17.15 8.63
N GLY A 79 18.16 -18.45 8.51
CA GLY A 79 17.24 -19.46 7.95
C GLY A 79 16.02 -19.75 8.81
N ARG A 80 15.39 -18.73 9.39
CA ARG A 80 14.16 -18.86 10.16
C ARG A 80 12.99 -19.12 9.21
N SER A 81 12.47 -20.34 9.25
CA SER A 81 11.19 -20.71 8.63
C SER A 81 10.04 -20.32 9.56
N ASP A 82 9.90 -19.02 9.83
CA ASP A 82 8.82 -18.54 10.67
C ASP A 82 7.50 -18.61 9.87
N ILE A 83 6.54 -19.40 10.35
CA ILE A 83 5.20 -19.44 9.74
C ILE A 83 4.55 -18.07 9.90
N VAL A 84 3.98 -17.55 8.82
CA VAL A 84 3.39 -16.21 8.80
C VAL A 84 1.87 -16.30 8.91
N PHE A 85 1.31 -15.72 9.96
CA PHE A 85 -0.12 -15.45 10.06
C PHE A 85 -0.44 -14.12 9.38
N ALA A 86 -0.93 -14.20 8.14
CA ALA A 86 -1.21 -13.02 7.33
C ALA A 86 -2.69 -12.62 7.44
N THR A 87 -2.96 -11.47 8.08
CA THR A 87 -4.32 -10.95 8.29
C THR A 87 -4.45 -9.49 7.87
N ARG A 88 -5.66 -8.98 7.68
CA ARG A 88 -5.87 -7.56 7.35
C ARG A 88 -5.69 -6.68 8.60
N TYR A 89 -5.08 -5.51 8.43
CA TYR A 89 -4.87 -4.60 9.57
C TYR A 89 -6.19 -4.05 10.11
N PHE A 90 -6.41 -4.19 11.41
CA PHE A 90 -7.50 -3.53 12.14
C PHE A 90 -6.93 -3.03 13.47
N LYS A 91 -7.27 -1.81 13.91
CA LYS A 91 -6.65 -1.18 15.09
C LYS A 91 -6.83 -2.03 16.38
N PRO A 92 -8.00 -2.62 16.64
CA PRO A 92 -8.17 -3.61 17.71
C PRO A 92 -7.30 -4.88 17.60
N LEU A 93 -6.83 -5.26 16.41
CA LEU A 93 -5.93 -6.41 16.22
C LEU A 93 -4.45 -6.07 16.47
N SER A 94 -4.14 -4.88 16.97
CA SER A 94 -2.74 -4.46 17.22
C SER A 94 -2.01 -5.33 18.26
N ASN A 95 -2.75 -5.96 19.18
CA ASN A 95 -2.23 -6.90 20.18
C ASN A 95 -2.20 -8.37 19.69
N CYS A 96 -2.55 -8.66 18.44
CA CYS A 96 -2.65 -10.02 17.90
C CYS A 96 -1.39 -10.87 18.14
N ARG A 97 -0.20 -10.25 18.03
CA ARG A 97 1.08 -10.91 18.34
C ARG A 97 1.14 -11.39 19.80
N SER A 98 0.69 -10.55 20.74
CA SER A 98 0.67 -10.92 22.16
C SER A 98 -0.30 -12.06 22.41
N VAL A 99 -1.49 -12.01 21.80
CA VAL A 99 -2.51 -13.05 21.94
C VAL A 99 -1.98 -14.40 21.42
N LEU A 100 -1.37 -14.43 20.23
CA LEU A 100 -0.80 -15.66 19.67
C LEU A 100 0.32 -16.23 20.54
N ASN A 101 1.17 -15.37 21.10
CA ASN A 101 2.22 -15.80 22.02
C ASN A 101 1.65 -16.36 23.33
N CYS A 102 0.65 -15.70 23.91
CA CYS A 102 0.05 -16.15 25.18
C CYS A 102 -0.71 -17.47 25.04
N HIS A 103 -1.33 -17.71 23.87
CA HIS A 103 -2.20 -18.87 23.65
C HIS A 103 -1.59 -19.95 22.74
N ILE A 104 -0.27 -19.91 22.51
CA ILE A 104 0.42 -20.93 21.71
C ILE A 104 0.25 -22.34 22.29
N ASN A 105 0.09 -22.44 23.61
CA ASN A 105 -0.14 -23.70 24.33
C ASN A 105 -1.38 -24.46 23.83
N ILE A 106 -2.39 -23.76 23.30
CA ILE A 106 -3.58 -24.39 22.70
C ILE A 106 -3.16 -25.22 21.49
N LEU A 107 -2.29 -24.70 20.63
CA LEU A 107 -1.76 -25.44 19.48
C LEU A 107 -0.81 -26.56 19.95
N HIS A 108 -0.06 -26.33 21.02
CA HIS A 108 0.87 -27.34 21.56
C HIS A 108 0.20 -28.48 22.31
N THR A 109 -1.14 -28.47 22.45
CA THR A 109 -1.90 -29.59 23.02
C THR A 109 -1.94 -30.80 22.08
N ASP A 110 -1.83 -30.58 20.77
CA ASP A 110 -1.69 -31.64 19.76
C ASP A 110 -0.23 -31.70 19.30
N ASP A 111 0.39 -32.88 19.41
CA ASP A 111 1.79 -33.11 19.03
C ASP A 111 2.06 -32.77 17.56
N LYS A 112 1.10 -33.02 16.65
CA LYS A 112 1.24 -32.68 15.23
C LYS A 112 1.28 -31.16 15.03
N LEU A 113 0.41 -30.43 15.72
CA LEU A 113 0.37 -28.98 15.64
C LEU A 113 1.58 -28.35 16.31
N LYS A 114 2.12 -28.96 17.37
CA LYS A 114 3.38 -28.54 18.00
C LYS A 114 4.58 -28.69 17.08
N GLU A 115 4.64 -29.79 16.31
CA GLU A 115 5.68 -30.00 15.30
C GLU A 115 5.59 -28.96 14.17
N ILE A 116 4.37 -28.69 13.69
CA ILE A 116 4.14 -27.68 12.64
C ILE A 116 4.43 -26.26 13.16
N PHE A 117 4.00 -25.93 14.39
CA PHE A 117 4.10 -24.60 14.99
C PHE A 117 4.98 -24.63 16.25
N PRO A 118 6.31 -24.80 16.12
CA PRO A 118 7.21 -24.82 17.26
C PRO A 118 7.26 -23.46 17.98
N GLN A 119 6.99 -22.37 17.26
CA GLN A 119 6.86 -21.01 17.77
C GLN A 119 5.56 -20.39 17.26
N ALA A 120 5.06 -19.38 17.96
CA ALA A 120 3.90 -18.64 17.52
C ALA A 120 4.14 -18.00 16.14
N PRO A 121 3.17 -18.06 15.22
CA PRO A 121 3.30 -17.46 13.90
C PRO A 121 3.60 -15.95 13.96
N VAL A 122 4.43 -15.49 13.02
CA VAL A 122 4.70 -14.06 12.86
C VAL A 122 3.47 -13.40 12.22
N VAL A 123 2.93 -12.38 12.90
CA VAL A 123 1.78 -11.63 12.38
C VAL A 123 2.24 -10.67 11.29
N ALA A 124 1.71 -10.86 10.08
CA ALA A 124 1.88 -9.93 8.97
C ALA A 124 0.55 -9.25 8.64
N PHE A 125 0.53 -7.92 8.70
CA PHE A 125 -0.65 -7.16 8.36
C PHE A 125 -0.69 -6.80 6.87
N ARG A 126 -1.82 -7.13 6.22
CA ARG A 126 -2.17 -6.75 4.86
C ARG A 126 -3.02 -5.47 4.88
N ARG A 127 -2.99 -4.74 3.76
CA ARG A 127 -3.85 -3.57 3.52
C ARG A 127 -5.32 -3.98 3.62
N GLN A 128 -6.14 -3.11 4.20
CA GLN A 128 -7.60 -3.26 4.16
C GLN A 128 -8.14 -3.10 2.74
N ASN A 129 -9.34 -3.65 2.52
CA ASN A 129 -10.05 -3.38 1.29
C ASN A 129 -10.49 -1.92 1.26
N ASN A 130 -10.25 -1.25 0.14
CA ASN A 130 -10.80 0.07 -0.13
C ASN A 130 -11.79 -0.01 -1.29
N PHE A 131 -12.54 1.07 -1.54
CA PHE A 131 -13.53 1.11 -2.62
C PHE A 131 -12.95 0.69 -3.97
N ARG A 132 -11.69 1.03 -4.28
CA ARG A 132 -11.01 0.56 -5.50
C ARG A 132 -10.99 -0.98 -5.64
N ASN A 133 -10.94 -1.73 -4.54
CA ASN A 133 -10.96 -3.19 -4.59
C ASN A 133 -12.38 -3.75 -4.82
N SER A 134 -13.41 -3.00 -4.42
CA SER A 134 -14.82 -3.39 -4.55
C SER A 134 -15.44 -2.91 -5.86
N LEU A 135 -15.02 -1.73 -6.33
CA LEU A 135 -15.40 -1.17 -7.60
C LEU A 135 -14.65 -1.93 -8.69
N VAL A 136 -15.38 -2.70 -9.48
CA VAL A 136 -14.87 -3.21 -10.75
C VAL A 136 -14.53 -2.02 -11.64
N SER A 137 -13.39 -2.09 -12.36
CA SER A 137 -13.14 -1.17 -13.47
C SER A 137 -14.32 -1.32 -14.42
N SER A 138 -15.25 -0.38 -14.38
CA SER A 138 -16.27 -0.27 -15.39
C SER A 138 -15.53 0.19 -16.64
N HIS A 139 -14.99 -0.76 -17.40
CA HIS A 139 -14.79 -0.60 -18.84
C HIS A 139 -16.18 -0.43 -19.44
N VAL A 140 -16.81 0.71 -19.14
CA VAL A 140 -17.91 1.22 -19.94
C VAL A 140 -17.21 1.54 -21.25
N ASN A 141 -17.34 0.63 -22.22
CA ASN A 141 -17.06 0.98 -23.60
C ASN A 141 -17.83 2.26 -23.83
N LYS A 142 -17.12 3.39 -24.01
CA LYS A 142 -17.77 4.63 -24.40
C LYS A 142 -18.48 4.28 -25.70
N PRO A 143 -19.83 4.21 -25.74
CA PRO A 143 -20.49 3.94 -26.99
C PRO A 143 -20.06 5.04 -27.96
N THR A 144 -19.84 4.68 -29.22
CA THR A 144 -19.65 5.69 -30.25
C THR A 144 -20.81 6.68 -30.14
N PRO A 145 -20.55 7.99 -29.99
CA PRO A 145 -21.61 8.98 -29.86
C PRO A 145 -22.57 8.86 -31.03
N GLY A 146 -23.87 8.94 -30.75
CA GLY A 146 -24.92 8.79 -31.75
C GLY A 146 -25.88 7.62 -31.52
N CYS A 147 -26.90 7.56 -32.38
CA CYS A 147 -27.85 6.46 -32.45
C CYS A 147 -27.36 5.46 -33.51
N THR A 148 -27.27 4.17 -33.18
CA THR A 148 -27.00 3.11 -34.16
C THR A 148 -27.93 1.92 -33.90
N PRO A 149 -28.36 1.18 -34.94
CA PRO A 149 -29.19 0.02 -34.75
C PRO A 149 -28.40 -1.09 -34.04
N CYS A 150 -29.03 -1.77 -33.08
CA CYS A 150 -28.39 -2.82 -32.29
C CYS A 150 -28.13 -4.14 -33.06
N LYS A 151 -28.58 -4.24 -34.33
CA LYS A 151 -28.41 -5.37 -35.27
C LYS A 151 -28.82 -6.76 -34.74
N LYS A 152 -29.71 -6.84 -33.72
CA LYS A 152 -30.25 -8.11 -33.22
C LYS A 152 -31.39 -8.60 -34.12
N THR A 153 -31.42 -9.89 -34.47
CA THR A 153 -32.37 -10.48 -35.44
C THR A 153 -33.85 -10.31 -35.08
N ARG A 154 -34.20 -10.17 -33.79
CA ARG A 154 -35.59 -9.99 -33.32
C ARG A 154 -35.96 -8.55 -32.99
N CYS A 155 -35.07 -7.57 -33.20
CA CYS A 155 -35.36 -6.18 -32.85
C CYS A 155 -36.19 -5.50 -33.92
N GLN A 156 -37.48 -5.27 -33.65
CA GLN A 156 -38.39 -4.58 -34.59
C GLN A 156 -38.14 -3.07 -34.65
N THR A 157 -37.60 -2.48 -33.57
CA THR A 157 -37.33 -1.04 -33.46
C THR A 157 -36.17 -0.59 -34.36
N CYS A 158 -35.18 -1.46 -34.61
CA CYS A 158 -34.02 -1.13 -35.46
C CYS A 158 -34.39 -0.70 -36.87
N ARG A 159 -35.57 -1.11 -37.38
CA ARG A 159 -36.06 -0.72 -38.72
C ARG A 159 -36.37 0.77 -38.84
N PHE A 160 -36.64 1.43 -37.72
CA PHE A 160 -36.98 2.86 -37.65
C PHE A 160 -35.83 3.73 -37.17
N ILE A 161 -34.68 3.13 -36.82
CA ILE A 161 -33.51 3.85 -36.33
C ILE A 161 -32.58 4.18 -37.50
N LEU A 162 -32.40 5.47 -37.76
CA LEU A 162 -31.38 5.96 -38.67
C LEU A 162 -30.07 6.16 -37.90
N PRO A 163 -28.94 5.61 -38.38
CA PRO A 163 -27.64 5.86 -37.77
C PRO A 163 -27.30 7.35 -37.85
N CYS A 164 -27.08 8.00 -36.73
CA CYS A 164 -26.72 9.41 -36.71
C CYS A 164 -25.83 9.74 -35.52
N THR A 165 -24.76 10.50 -35.75
CA THR A 165 -23.80 10.93 -34.71
C THR A 165 -24.10 12.32 -34.17
N GLU A 166 -24.85 13.15 -34.92
CA GLU A 166 -25.17 14.54 -34.57
C GLU A 166 -26.66 14.80 -34.81
N VAL A 167 -27.37 15.33 -33.81
CA VAL A 167 -28.79 15.68 -33.95
C VAL A 167 -28.91 17.20 -33.94
N SER A 168 -29.25 17.78 -35.09
CA SER A 168 -29.54 19.21 -35.21
C SER A 168 -31.02 19.48 -34.95
N GLY A 169 -31.34 20.22 -33.88
CA GLY A 169 -32.66 20.80 -33.69
C GLY A 169 -32.78 22.12 -34.47
N HIS A 170 -34.01 22.56 -34.76
CA HIS A 170 -34.28 23.80 -35.50
C HIS A 170 -33.76 25.08 -34.81
N ALA A 171 -33.32 24.99 -33.56
CA ALA A 171 -32.76 26.10 -32.78
C ALA A 171 -31.36 25.85 -32.20
N SER A 172 -30.78 24.65 -32.28
CA SER A 172 -29.42 24.37 -31.75
C SER A 172 -28.84 23.05 -32.26
N ILE A 173 -27.53 23.05 -32.51
CA ILE A 173 -26.72 21.83 -32.74
C ILE A 173 -26.18 21.39 -31.38
N PHE A 174 -26.58 20.21 -30.90
CA PHE A 174 -25.96 19.58 -29.73
C PHE A 174 -24.77 18.74 -30.21
N LYS A 175 -23.55 19.14 -29.83
CA LYS A 175 -22.31 18.38 -30.04
C LYS A 175 -22.09 17.36 -28.91
#